data_AF-A0A838J5K1-F1
#
_entry.id   AF-A0A838J5K1-F1
#
_cell.length_a   1.000
_cell.length_b   1.000
_cell.length_c   1.000
_cell.angle_alpha   90.00
_cell.angle_beta   90.00
_cell.angle_gamma   90.00
#
_symmetry.space_group_name_H-M   'P 1'
#
loop_
_entity.id
_entity.type
_entity.pdbx_description
1 polymer ?
#
loop_
_entity_poly.entity_id
_entity_poly.type
_entity_poly.pdbx_seq_one_letter_code
_entity_poly.pdbx_strand_id
1 'polypeptide(L)'
;TEVNTDAEVNEAAALKSNATTISLPSVRVPFALDSAQYEQILTTLARLMPAYHTPIERIIETEDEMFPTGTTILLISPLQTLSENTIDLLLERRRRGNDVHIVLVGDREEEMPDTADFPVYAIGGKEKWNELIRTAGDESGTIGNSSTPLQLD
;
A
#
# COMPACT_ATOMS: atom_id res chain seq x y z
N THR A 1 38.32 16.79 -48.85
CA THR A 1 37.97 18.04 -48.16
C THR A 1 36.60 18.43 -48.67
N GLU A 2 35.49 18.37 -47.95
CA GLU A 2 35.20 18.08 -46.55
C GLU A 2 33.90 17.29 -46.50
N VAL A 3 33.86 16.32 -45.60
CA VAL A 3 32.68 15.56 -45.21
C VAL A 3 31.98 16.41 -44.16
N ASN A 4 30.71 16.76 -44.35
CA ASN A 4 29.90 17.38 -43.30
C ASN A 4 28.80 16.41 -42.86
N THR A 5 29.07 15.75 -41.74
CA THR A 5 28.23 14.77 -41.05
C THR A 5 27.68 15.44 -39.79
N ASP A 6 26.71 16.35 -39.95
CA ASP A 6 26.07 17.04 -38.83
C ASP A 6 24.63 16.54 -38.61
N ALA A 7 24.47 15.22 -38.47
CA ALA A 7 23.17 14.62 -38.17
C ALA A 7 23.19 13.53 -37.08
N GLU A 8 24.28 13.34 -36.33
CA GLU A 8 24.40 12.20 -35.39
C GLU A 8 24.84 12.54 -33.96
N VAL A 9 24.68 13.78 -33.48
CA VAL A 9 24.99 14.09 -32.07
C VAL A 9 23.87 14.89 -31.41
N ASN A 10 22.66 14.32 -31.33
CA ASN A 10 21.72 14.78 -30.30
C ASN A 10 20.65 13.77 -29.84
N GLU A 11 20.74 12.48 -30.16
CA GLU A 11 19.84 11.47 -29.56
C GLU A 11 20.38 10.92 -28.23
N ALA A 12 21.70 10.82 -28.07
CA ALA A 12 22.31 10.31 -26.84
C ALA A 12 22.22 11.27 -25.64
N ALA A 13 22.01 12.57 -25.88
CA ALA A 13 21.82 13.57 -24.82
C ALA A 13 20.35 13.62 -24.35
N ALA A 14 19.39 13.38 -25.24
CA ALA A 14 17.97 13.30 -24.90
C ALA A 14 17.63 12.07 -24.02
N LEU A 15 18.42 11.00 -24.12
CA LEU A 15 18.30 9.81 -23.26
C LEU A 15 18.88 9.99 -21.84
N LYS A 16 19.59 11.11 -21.57
CA LYS A 16 20.24 11.34 -20.26
C LYS A 16 19.50 12.30 -19.32
N SER A 17 18.38 12.90 -19.73
CA SER A 17 17.80 14.02 -18.97
C SER A 17 16.28 13.95 -18.72
N ASN A 18 15.68 12.77 -18.68
CA ASN A 18 14.29 12.57 -18.24
C ASN A 18 14.15 11.59 -17.06
N ALA A 19 15.14 11.56 -16.16
CA ALA A 19 14.98 10.94 -14.84
C ALA A 19 14.10 11.82 -13.93
N THR A 20 12.92 12.18 -14.41
CA THR A 20 11.80 12.50 -13.53
C THR A 20 11.31 11.13 -13.07
N THR A 21 11.76 10.70 -11.91
CA THR A 21 11.30 9.48 -11.26
C THR A 21 9.79 9.57 -11.09
N ILE A 22 9.04 9.03 -12.05
CA ILE A 22 7.60 8.88 -11.97
C ILE A 22 7.37 7.88 -10.83
N SER A 23 6.98 8.37 -9.65
CA SER A 23 6.60 7.53 -8.53
C SER A 23 5.49 6.60 -8.99
N LEU A 24 5.79 5.30 -8.97
CA LEU A 24 4.84 4.25 -9.29
C LEU A 24 3.75 4.22 -8.19
N PRO A 25 2.52 3.80 -8.53
CA PRO A 25 1.44 3.62 -7.56
C PRO A 25 1.71 2.47 -6.58
N SER A 26 2.74 1.66 -6.85
CA SER A 26 3.24 0.59 -6.01
C SER A 26 4.73 0.78 -5.73
N VAL A 27 5.19 0.31 -4.57
CA VAL A 27 6.60 0.29 -4.18
C VAL A 27 6.94 -1.06 -3.59
N ARG A 28 8.20 -1.50 -3.77
CA ARG A 28 8.73 -2.71 -3.14
C ARG A 28 9.90 -2.32 -2.27
N VAL A 29 9.86 -2.73 -1.01
CA VAL A 29 10.98 -2.54 -0.07
C VAL A 29 11.54 -3.93 0.25
N PRO A 30 12.83 -4.19 0.00
CA PRO A 30 13.44 -5.47 0.36
C PRO A 30 13.45 -5.65 1.87
N PHE A 31 13.40 -6.89 2.33
CA PHE A 31 13.57 -7.18 3.76
C PHE A 31 14.99 -6.83 4.21
N ALA A 32 15.11 -6.15 5.34
CA ALA A 32 16.37 -5.96 6.04
C ALA A 32 16.16 -6.11 7.55
N LEU A 33 17.23 -6.49 8.25
CA LEU A 33 17.26 -6.69 9.70
C LEU A 33 17.86 -5.49 10.45
N ASP A 34 18.30 -4.46 9.74
CA ASP A 34 18.90 -3.28 10.33
C ASP A 34 17.87 -2.26 10.79
N SER A 35 18.31 -1.35 11.67
CA SER A 35 17.47 -0.30 12.23
C SER A 35 17.06 0.79 11.22
N ALA A 36 17.72 0.87 10.06
CA ALA A 36 17.37 1.82 9.01
C ALA A 36 16.18 1.33 8.16
N GLN A 37 15.81 0.05 8.24
CA GLN A 37 14.66 -0.51 7.53
C GLN A 37 13.36 0.25 7.80
N TYR A 38 13.15 0.69 9.04
CA TYR A 38 11.96 1.48 9.41
C TYR A 38 11.93 2.82 8.65
N GLU A 39 13.04 3.56 8.65
CA GLU A 39 13.16 4.83 7.94
C GLU A 39 13.04 4.63 6.43
N GLN A 40 13.57 3.53 5.90
CA GLN A 40 13.46 3.17 4.50
C GLN A 40 12.00 2.91 4.10
N ILE A 41 11.24 2.15 4.91
CA ILE A 41 9.82 1.91 4.67
C ILE A 41 9.06 3.24 4.66
N LEU A 42 9.23 4.07 5.69
CA LEU A 42 8.54 5.36 5.77
C LEU A 42 8.90 6.30 4.61
N THR A 43 10.18 6.39 4.28
CA THR A 43 10.66 7.22 3.16
C THR A 43 10.09 6.74 1.83
N THR A 44 9.96 5.42 1.66
CA THR A 44 9.40 4.83 0.45
C THR A 44 7.89 5.10 0.37
N LEU A 45 7.15 4.90 1.46
CA LEU A 45 5.72 5.19 1.52
C LEU A 45 5.42 6.69 1.32
N ALA A 46 6.26 7.58 1.84
CA ALA A 46 6.12 9.03 1.66
C ALA A 46 6.29 9.50 0.20
N ARG A 47 6.86 8.67 -0.67
CA ARG A 47 7.04 8.95 -2.10
C ARG A 47 5.90 8.39 -2.96
N LEU A 48 4.97 7.64 -2.39
CA LEU A 48 3.83 7.10 -3.12
C LEU A 48 2.96 8.23 -3.66
N MET A 49 2.68 8.17 -4.96
CA MET A 49 1.73 9.06 -5.61
C MET A 49 0.40 8.32 -5.76
N PRO A 50 -0.74 8.99 -5.52
CA PRO A 50 -2.03 8.36 -5.68
C PRO A 50 -2.24 7.86 -7.12
N ALA A 51 -2.63 6.58 -7.25
CA ALA A 51 -3.10 6.03 -8.52
C ALA A 51 -4.53 6.52 -8.75
N TYR A 52 -4.70 7.71 -9.32
CA TYR A 52 -6.03 8.20 -9.63
C TYR A 52 -6.70 7.27 -10.66
N HIS A 53 -7.92 6.81 -10.35
CA HIS A 53 -8.81 6.04 -11.24
C HIS A 53 -8.46 4.56 -11.51
N THR A 54 -7.52 3.96 -10.79
CA THR A 54 -7.29 2.50 -10.89
C THR A 54 -8.05 1.77 -9.79
N PRO A 55 -9.06 0.93 -10.11
CA PRO A 55 -9.74 0.11 -9.12
C PRO A 55 -8.77 -0.91 -8.50
N ILE A 56 -8.92 -1.20 -7.21
CA ILE A 56 -8.02 -2.09 -6.48
C ILE A 56 -8.02 -3.51 -7.05
N GLU A 57 -9.16 -3.93 -7.59
CA GLU A 57 -9.37 -5.21 -8.26
C GLU A 57 -8.38 -5.38 -9.41
N ARG A 58 -8.20 -4.33 -10.22
CA ARG A 58 -7.24 -4.35 -11.32
C ARG A 58 -5.81 -4.51 -10.81
N ILE A 59 -5.46 -3.90 -9.68
CA ILE A 59 -4.12 -4.03 -9.07
C ILE A 59 -3.91 -5.47 -8.60
N ILE A 60 -4.88 -6.06 -7.90
CA ILE A 60 -4.82 -7.45 -7.40
C ILE A 60 -4.66 -8.45 -8.56
N GLU A 61 -5.28 -8.18 -9.70
CA GLU A 61 -5.19 -9.01 -10.90
C GLU A 61 -3.86 -8.83 -11.65
N THR A 62 -3.43 -7.60 -11.90
CA THR A 62 -2.22 -7.32 -12.71
C THR A 62 -0.93 -7.64 -11.97
N GLU A 63 -0.96 -7.63 -10.63
CA GLU A 63 0.21 -7.82 -9.79
C GLU A 63 0.18 -9.18 -9.08
N ASP A 64 -0.28 -10.22 -9.77
CA ASP A 64 -0.35 -11.60 -9.25
C ASP A 64 1.00 -12.06 -8.67
N GLU A 65 2.10 -11.69 -9.31
CA GLU A 65 3.47 -11.98 -8.87
C GLU A 65 3.84 -11.34 -7.52
N MET A 66 3.11 -10.30 -7.07
CA MET A 66 3.32 -9.70 -5.75
C MET A 66 2.71 -10.52 -4.61
N PHE A 67 1.87 -11.50 -4.92
CA PHE A 67 1.12 -12.27 -3.92
C PHE A 67 1.43 -13.78 -3.99
N PRO A 68 2.71 -14.20 -3.83
CA PRO A 68 3.02 -15.62 -3.72
C PRO A 68 2.32 -16.24 -2.50
N THR A 69 2.13 -17.56 -2.51
CA THR A 69 1.53 -18.30 -1.40
C THR A 69 2.28 -18.02 -0.09
N GLY A 70 1.53 -17.81 1.00
CA GLY A 70 2.09 -17.45 2.31
C GLY A 70 2.31 -15.96 2.53
N THR A 71 2.06 -15.10 1.54
CA THR A 71 2.07 -13.64 1.73
C THR A 71 0.84 -13.18 2.52
N THR A 72 1.06 -12.24 3.44
CA THR A 72 0.00 -11.48 4.12
C THR A 72 -0.40 -10.28 3.26
N ILE A 73 -1.69 -10.16 3.00
CA ILE A 73 -2.34 -9.07 2.26
C ILE A 73 -3.11 -8.23 3.28
N LEU A 74 -2.76 -6.95 3.35
CA LEU A 74 -3.48 -5.96 4.16
C LEU A 74 -4.16 -4.97 3.23
N LEU A 75 -5.49 -5.04 3.13
CA LEU A 75 -6.28 -4.07 2.38
C LEU A 75 -6.72 -2.94 3.31
N ILE A 76 -6.33 -1.70 3.02
CA ILE A 76 -6.81 -0.52 3.74
C ILE A 76 -7.72 0.27 2.81
N SER A 77 -9.01 0.37 3.14
CA SER A 77 -10.00 1.05 2.30
C SER A 77 -11.06 1.78 3.11
N PRO A 78 -11.60 2.89 2.60
CA PRO A 78 -12.88 3.39 3.04
C PRO A 78 -13.99 2.35 2.88
N LEU A 79 -14.95 2.31 3.81
CA LEU A 79 -16.09 1.40 3.77
C LEU A 79 -16.82 1.46 2.42
N GLN A 80 -17.14 2.68 1.98
CA GLN A 80 -17.84 2.98 0.72
C GLN A 80 -17.13 2.55 -0.57
N THR A 81 -15.84 2.19 -0.50
CA THR A 81 -15.06 1.77 -1.67
C THR A 81 -14.83 0.26 -1.74
N LEU A 82 -15.26 -0.49 -0.72
CA LEU A 82 -15.13 -1.93 -0.69
C LEU A 82 -16.28 -2.57 -1.49
N SER A 83 -15.97 -3.09 -2.66
CA SER A 83 -16.93 -3.77 -3.53
C SER A 83 -17.00 -5.28 -3.23
N GLU A 84 -18.14 -5.91 -3.52
CA GLU A 84 -18.27 -7.39 -3.47
C GLU A 84 -17.23 -8.08 -4.36
N ASN A 85 -16.93 -7.51 -5.53
CA ASN A 85 -15.91 -8.04 -6.45
C ASN A 85 -14.50 -8.03 -5.81
N THR A 86 -14.17 -7.00 -5.02
CA THR A 86 -12.92 -6.98 -4.25
C THR A 86 -12.89 -8.10 -3.22
N ILE A 87 -14.00 -8.34 -2.52
CA ILE A 87 -14.11 -9.42 -1.53
C ILE A 87 -13.93 -10.79 -2.19
N ASP A 88 -14.56 -11.04 -3.33
CA ASP A 88 -14.42 -12.28 -4.09
C ASP A 88 -12.97 -12.54 -4.53
N LEU A 89 -12.29 -11.51 -5.03
CA LEU A 89 -10.87 -11.60 -5.39
C LEU A 89 -10.00 -11.92 -4.17
N LEU A 90 -10.24 -11.26 -3.05
CA LEU A 90 -9.54 -11.54 -1.79
C LEU A 90 -9.81 -12.96 -1.27
N LEU A 91 -11.02 -13.49 -1.46
CA LEU A 91 -11.38 -14.86 -1.11
C LEU A 91 -10.61 -15.87 -1.93
N GLU A 92 -10.44 -15.59 -3.22
CA GLU A 92 -9.60 -16.40 -4.08
C GLU A 92 -8.14 -16.40 -3.59
N ARG A 93 -7.60 -15.25 -3.19
CA ARG A 93 -6.27 -15.15 -2.59
C ARG A 93 -6.16 -15.97 -1.31
N ARG A 94 -7.14 -15.89 -0.42
CA ARG A 94 -7.17 -16.71 0.81
C ARG A 94 -7.16 -18.21 0.49
N ARG A 95 -7.95 -18.63 -0.50
CA ARG A 95 -7.99 -20.04 -0.97
C ARG A 95 -6.65 -20.50 -1.57
N ARG A 96 -5.88 -19.59 -2.17
CA ARG A 96 -4.52 -19.83 -2.67
C ARG A 96 -3.43 -19.83 -1.58
N GLY A 97 -3.82 -19.66 -0.32
CA GLY A 97 -2.94 -19.73 0.85
C GLY A 97 -2.31 -18.39 1.24
N ASN A 98 -2.90 -17.27 0.82
CA ASN A 98 -2.56 -15.95 1.36
C ASN A 98 -3.31 -15.71 2.67
N ASP A 99 -2.68 -15.00 3.59
CA ASP A 99 -3.35 -14.47 4.78
C ASP A 99 -3.91 -13.09 4.44
N VAL A 100 -5.18 -12.81 4.72
CA VAL A 100 -5.86 -11.61 4.24
C VAL A 100 -6.54 -10.89 5.40
N HIS A 101 -6.24 -9.61 5.55
CA HIS A 101 -6.78 -8.73 6.59
C HIS A 101 -7.33 -7.45 5.94
N ILE A 102 -8.47 -6.97 6.43
CA ILE A 102 -9.12 -5.77 5.93
C ILE A 102 -9.15 -4.71 7.02
N VAL A 103 -8.75 -3.49 6.67
CA VAL A 103 -8.78 -2.32 7.54
C VAL A 103 -9.72 -1.29 6.92
N LEU A 104 -10.79 -0.98 7.64
CA LEU A 104 -11.81 -0.03 7.24
C LEU A 104 -11.57 1.33 7.88
N VAL A 105 -11.55 2.37 7.06
CA VAL A 105 -11.34 3.76 7.47
C VAL A 105 -12.59 4.59 7.20
N GLY A 106 -12.88 5.56 8.07
CA GLY A 106 -14.03 6.44 7.95
C GLY A 106 -15.15 6.11 8.94
N ASP A 107 -16.17 6.96 8.93
CA ASP A 107 -17.30 6.85 9.85
C ASP A 107 -18.28 5.77 9.39
N ARG A 108 -18.78 5.02 10.36
CA ARG A 108 -19.59 3.82 10.14
C ARG A 108 -21.07 4.21 10.15
N GLU A 109 -21.47 5.03 9.17
CA GLU A 109 -22.88 5.40 8.97
C GLU A 109 -23.63 4.35 8.14
N GLU A 110 -22.91 3.51 7.39
CA GLU A 110 -23.46 2.48 6.51
C GLU A 110 -23.29 1.05 7.08
N GLU A 111 -24.16 0.14 6.66
CA GLU A 111 -24.08 -1.29 6.99
C GLU A 111 -22.76 -1.87 6.48
N MET A 112 -22.13 -2.71 7.30
CA MET A 112 -20.86 -3.32 6.92
C MET A 112 -21.10 -4.33 5.79
N PRO A 113 -20.33 -4.29 4.69
CA PRO A 113 -20.44 -5.29 3.64
C PRO A 113 -20.11 -6.67 4.21
N ASP A 114 -20.67 -7.71 3.62
CA ASP A 114 -20.27 -9.08 3.92
C ASP A 114 -18.79 -9.25 3.52
N THR A 115 -17.96 -9.45 4.53
CA THR A 115 -16.51 -9.61 4.36
C THR A 115 -16.11 -11.08 4.43
N ALA A 116 -17.05 -12.01 4.28
CA ALA A 116 -16.79 -13.44 4.13
C ALA A 116 -15.79 -14.00 5.17
N ASP A 117 -16.00 -13.60 6.44
CA ASP A 117 -15.19 -13.98 7.60
C ASP A 117 -13.69 -13.60 7.51
N PHE A 118 -13.35 -12.54 6.77
CA PHE A 118 -12.03 -11.91 6.91
C PHE A 118 -11.90 -11.23 8.28
N PRO A 119 -10.71 -11.23 8.90
CA PRO A 119 -10.42 -10.32 9.99
C PRO A 119 -10.58 -8.87 9.50
N VAL A 120 -11.56 -8.15 10.06
CA VAL A 120 -11.84 -6.75 9.73
C VAL A 120 -11.55 -5.86 10.93
N TYR A 121 -10.76 -4.81 10.69
CA TYR A 121 -10.38 -3.82 11.69
C TYR A 121 -10.94 -2.46 11.28
N ALA A 122 -11.86 -1.89 12.06
CA ALA A 122 -12.37 -0.56 11.82
C ALA A 122 -11.57 0.48 12.61
N ILE A 123 -10.83 1.35 11.91
CA ILE A 123 -10.06 2.44 12.53
C ILE A 123 -10.95 3.67 12.80
N GLY A 124 -12.12 3.76 12.16
CA GLY A 124 -13.06 4.87 12.32
C GLY A 124 -12.61 6.14 11.61
N GLY A 125 -13.24 7.26 11.95
CA GLY A 125 -12.98 8.57 11.35
C GLY A 125 -11.61 9.19 11.70
N LYS A 126 -11.43 10.42 11.22
CA LYS A 126 -10.19 11.18 11.32
C LYS A 126 -9.70 11.35 12.75
N GLU A 127 -10.61 11.47 13.72
CA GLU A 127 -10.33 11.64 15.14
C GLU A 127 -9.61 10.42 15.72
N LYS A 128 -10.13 9.22 15.46
CA LYS A 128 -9.51 7.95 15.91
C LYS A 128 -8.18 7.69 15.21
N TRP A 129 -8.08 8.03 13.93
CA TRP A 129 -6.80 7.98 13.22
C TRP A 129 -5.74 8.88 13.87
N ASN A 130 -6.11 10.10 14.25
CA ASN A 130 -5.20 11.02 14.95
C ASN A 130 -4.83 10.53 16.35
N GLU A 131 -5.74 9.86 17.06
CA GLU A 131 -5.46 9.23 18.34
C GLU A 131 -4.43 8.10 18.19
N LEU A 132 -4.58 7.23 17.19
CA LEU A 132 -3.60 6.19 16.89
C LEU A 132 -2.21 6.75 16.59
N ILE A 133 -2.12 7.84 15.81
CA ILE A 133 -0.85 8.51 15.52
C ILE A 133 -0.20 9.04 16.81
N ARG A 134 -0.99 9.64 17.71
CA ARG A 134 -0.45 10.15 18.99
C ARG A 134 0.09 9.03 19.84
N THR A 135 -0.66 7.94 19.99
CA THR A 135 -0.20 6.76 20.74
C THR A 135 1.05 6.13 20.13
N ALA A 136 1.14 6.05 18.79
CA ALA A 136 2.32 5.54 18.10
C ALA A 136 3.53 6.50 18.16
N GLY A 137 3.30 7.81 18.29
CA GLY A 137 4.34 8.84 18.34
C GLY A 137 4.90 9.13 19.73
N ASP A 138 4.12 8.90 20.79
CA ASP A 138 4.54 9.12 22.18
C ASP A 138 5.45 8.00 22.72
N GLU A 139 5.49 6.83 22.06
CA GLU A 139 6.40 5.72 22.40
C GLU A 139 7.80 5.91 21.74
N SER A 140 8.48 7.00 22.08
CA SER A 140 9.92 7.11 21.82
C SER A 140 10.70 6.09 22.66
N GLY A 141 10.96 4.91 22.09
CA GLY A 141 12.10 4.07 22.49
C GLY A 141 11.88 2.55 22.58
N THR A 142 10.69 2.01 22.33
CA THR A 142 10.48 0.56 22.37
C THR A 142 9.89 0.08 21.05
N ILE A 143 10.59 -0.87 20.41
CA ILE A 143 10.10 -1.59 19.23
C ILE A 143 8.69 -2.09 19.53
N GLY A 144 7.75 -1.73 18.66
CA GLY A 144 6.31 -1.77 18.89
C GLY A 144 5.80 -3.11 19.39
N ASN A 145 5.49 -3.15 20.68
CA ASN A 145 4.56 -4.10 21.26
C ASN A 145 3.37 -3.27 21.75
N SER A 146 2.44 -2.94 20.85
CA SER A 146 1.17 -2.35 21.27
C SER A 146 0.51 -3.31 22.27
N SER A 147 0.60 -2.95 23.55
CA SER A 147 0.10 -3.71 24.69
C SER A 147 -1.23 -3.14 25.18
N THR A 148 -1.86 -2.26 24.40
CA THR A 148 -3.20 -1.78 24.65
C THR A 148 -4.17 -2.77 24.00
N PRO A 149 -4.86 -3.63 24.77
CA PRO A 149 -5.97 -4.39 24.22
C PRO A 149 -6.99 -3.36 23.75
N LEU A 150 -7.17 -3.27 22.44
CA LEU A 150 -8.30 -2.57 21.83
C LEU A 150 -9.57 -3.13 22.50
N GLN A 151 -10.19 -2.35 23.38
CA GLN A 151 -11.48 -2.71 23.93
C GLN A 151 -12.52 -2.54 22.84
N LEU A 152 -13.11 -3.68 22.49
CA LEU A 152 -14.18 -3.86 21.52
C LEU A 152 -15.49 -3.79 22.29
N ASP A 153 -16.26 -2.72 22.10
CA ASP A 153 -17.70 -2.71 22.40
C ASP A 153 -18.49 -3.10 21.14
#